data_AF-A0ABC9VT47-F1
#
_entry.id   AF-A0ABC9VT47-F1
#
_cell.length_a   1.000
_cell.length_b   1.000
_cell.length_c   1.000
_cell.angle_alpha   90.00
_cell.angle_beta   90.00
_cell.angle_gamma   90.00
#
_symmetry.space_group_name_H-M   'P 1'
#
loop_
_entity.id
_entity.type
_entity.pdbx_description
1 polymer ?
#
loop_
_entity_poly.entity_id
_entity_poly.type
_entity_poly.pdbx_seq_one_letter_code
_entity_poly.pdbx_strand_id
1 'polypeptide(L)'
;MVEQISTLQPVEDPTPEQVEAPEGGCDPVGSPRWSKLLAGPVDPWREEPTPEQIPQISYASTAPELSDNTRYDFFSRVVPPDSYQAQAMVDIVTALGWNYVSTLASEGNYGESGVEAFTQISREIDIRIGCEHKFKEY
;
A
#
# COMPACT_ATOMS: atom_id res chain seq x y z
N MET A 1 -19.10 38.57 18.95
CA MET A 1 -19.47 37.22 19.41
C MET A 1 -18.32 36.33 18.98
N VAL A 2 -17.35 36.21 19.88
CA VAL A 2 -16.13 35.42 19.75
C VAL A 2 -16.38 34.05 20.38
N GLU A 3 -15.60 33.05 19.94
CA GLU A 3 -15.44 31.69 20.48
C GLU A 3 -16.49 30.64 20.03
N GLN A 4 -16.14 29.42 19.63
CA GLN A 4 -15.01 28.59 20.07
C GLN A 4 -14.30 27.89 18.91
N ILE A 5 -13.00 28.13 18.80
CA ILE A 5 -12.05 27.16 18.22
C ILE A 5 -11.52 26.39 19.42
N SER A 6 -11.98 25.15 19.60
CA SER A 6 -11.33 24.23 20.54
C SER A 6 -10.01 23.82 19.91
N THR A 7 -8.94 24.48 20.33
CA THR A 7 -7.57 24.03 20.11
C THR A 7 -7.40 22.69 20.81
N LEU A 8 -7.41 21.59 20.06
CA LEU A 8 -6.88 20.33 20.52
C LEU A 8 -5.38 20.56 20.80
N GLN A 9 -5.00 20.47 22.08
CA GLN A 9 -3.60 20.48 22.45
C GLN A 9 -2.94 19.21 21.89
N PRO A 10 -1.68 19.29 21.42
CA PRO A 10 -0.92 18.10 21.09
C PRO A 10 -0.83 17.23 22.34
N VAL A 11 -1.19 15.95 22.22
CA VAL A 11 -0.84 14.96 23.23
C VAL A 11 0.67 14.80 23.12
N GLU A 12 1.40 15.33 24.10
CA GLU A 12 2.83 15.05 24.22
C GLU A 12 2.98 13.57 24.56
N ASP A 13 3.65 12.81 23.69
CA ASP A 13 4.05 11.45 23.98
C ASP A 13 4.93 11.47 25.24
N PRO A 14 4.70 10.58 26.22
CA PRO A 14 5.59 10.46 27.36
C PRO A 14 6.98 10.08 26.84
N THR A 15 7.96 10.95 27.12
CA THR A 15 9.38 10.66 26.93
C THR A 15 9.68 9.26 27.47
N PRO A 16 10.35 8.38 26.71
CA PRO A 16 10.71 7.07 27.21
C PRO A 16 11.59 7.27 28.44
N GLU A 17 11.05 6.91 29.61
CA GLU A 17 11.82 6.72 30.81
C GLU A 17 12.94 5.73 30.43
N GLN A 18 14.18 6.19 30.52
CA GLN A 18 15.35 5.35 30.30
C GLN A 18 15.36 4.31 31.41
N VAL A 19 14.72 3.17 31.17
CA VAL A 19 14.91 1.98 31.98
C VAL A 19 16.36 1.57 31.74
N GLU A 20 17.25 1.92 32.68
CA GLU A 20 18.61 1.41 32.70
C GLU A 20 18.54 -0.12 32.65
N ALA A 21 19.03 -0.67 31.53
CA ALA A 21 19.23 -2.10 31.40
C ALA A 21 20.19 -2.54 32.53
N PRO A 22 19.93 -3.66 33.22
CA PRO A 22 20.91 -4.20 34.14
C PRO A 22 22.22 -4.44 33.38
N GLU A 23 23.31 -3.84 33.86
CA GLU A 23 24.69 -4.12 33.46
C GLU A 23 25.02 -5.59 33.80
N GLY A 24 24.53 -6.48 32.95
CA GLY A 24 24.60 -7.92 33.07
C GLY A 24 24.49 -8.51 31.67
N GLY A 25 25.61 -8.44 30.94
CA GLY A 25 25.71 -8.79 29.52
C GLY A 25 25.07 -10.14 29.18
N CYS A 26 24.08 -10.09 28.30
CA CYS A 26 23.57 -11.25 27.59
C CYS A 26 24.28 -11.35 26.25
N ASP A 27 25.51 -11.88 26.24
CA ASP A 27 26.12 -12.45 25.03
C ASP A 27 27.22 -13.45 25.39
N PRO A 28 26.94 -14.77 25.42
CA PRO A 28 27.98 -15.78 25.51
C PRO A 28 28.26 -16.41 24.14
N VAL A 29 28.25 -15.65 23.04
CA VAL A 29 28.71 -16.11 21.71
C VAL A 29 30.24 -16.09 21.65
N GLY A 30 30.88 -16.75 22.62
CA GLY A 30 32.34 -16.79 22.73
C GLY A 30 32.91 -17.85 23.66
N SER A 31 32.06 -18.62 24.37
CA SER A 31 32.57 -19.69 25.23
C SER A 31 32.75 -21.01 24.46
N PRO A 32 33.94 -21.66 24.52
CA PRO A 32 34.24 -22.91 23.78
C PRO A 32 33.33 -24.09 24.12
N ARG A 33 32.53 -23.97 25.18
CA ARG A 33 31.63 -25.03 25.67
C ARG A 33 30.33 -25.12 24.86
N TRP A 34 29.91 -24.05 24.19
CA TRP A 34 28.63 -24.00 23.46
C TRP A 34 28.74 -24.40 21.98
N SER A 35 29.94 -24.35 21.39
CA SER A 35 30.18 -24.77 20.00
C SER A 35 29.82 -26.24 19.75
N LYS A 36 29.82 -27.07 20.80
CA LYS A 36 29.41 -28.49 20.73
C LYS A 36 27.90 -28.72 20.91
N LEU A 37 27.16 -27.75 21.44
CA LEU A 37 25.69 -27.83 21.61
C LEU A 37 24.92 -27.25 20.41
N LEU A 38 25.55 -26.35 19.64
CA LEU A 38 24.99 -25.78 18.40
C LEU A 38 25.20 -26.68 17.17
N ALA A 39 25.87 -27.82 17.31
CA ALA A 39 26.01 -28.84 16.26
C ALA A 39 24.79 -29.77 16.16
N GLY A 40 23.62 -29.29 16.60
CA GLY A 40 22.34 -29.96 16.33
C GLY A 40 21.94 -29.82 14.85
N PRO A 41 20.92 -30.57 14.39
CA PRO A 41 20.35 -30.38 13.07
C PRO A 41 20.00 -28.90 12.86
N VAL A 42 20.34 -28.36 11.69
CA VAL A 42 19.99 -26.99 11.33
C VAL A 42 18.49 -26.82 11.51
N ASP A 43 18.08 -25.89 12.38
CA ASP A 43 16.67 -25.55 12.55
C ASP A 43 16.11 -25.08 11.19
N PRO A 44 15.06 -25.72 10.64
CA PRO A 44 14.54 -25.41 9.31
C PRO A 44 14.04 -23.97 9.14
N TRP A 45 13.84 -23.25 10.25
CA TRP A 45 13.33 -21.87 10.29
C TRP A 45 14.43 -20.81 10.41
N ARG A 46 15.70 -21.21 10.26
CA ARG A 46 16.87 -20.33 10.43
C ARG A 46 17.34 -19.67 9.13
N GLU A 47 16.69 -19.97 8.01
CA GLU A 47 16.94 -19.26 6.77
C GLU A 47 16.23 -17.91 6.85
N GLU A 48 17.01 -16.82 6.98
CA GLU A 48 16.48 -15.47 6.90
C GLU A 48 15.83 -15.28 5.52
N PRO A 49 14.57 -14.85 5.42
CA PRO A 49 13.96 -14.57 4.13
C PRO A 49 14.79 -13.50 3.42
N THR A 50 15.02 -13.68 2.11
CA THR A 50 15.54 -12.55 1.34
C THR A 50 14.54 -11.41 1.41
N PRO A 51 14.95 -10.14 1.31
CA PRO A 51 14.00 -9.02 1.34
C PRO A 51 12.86 -9.17 0.32
N GLU A 52 13.07 -9.91 -0.77
CA GLU A 52 12.03 -10.21 -1.77
C GLU A 52 10.98 -11.24 -1.32
N GLN A 53 11.19 -11.97 -0.21
CA GLN A 53 10.32 -13.04 0.28
C GLN A 53 9.42 -12.65 1.45
N ILE A 54 9.43 -11.37 1.85
CA ILE A 54 8.59 -10.88 2.95
C ILE A 54 7.19 -10.59 2.39
N PRO A 55 6.13 -11.28 2.87
CA PRO A 55 4.77 -11.03 2.40
C PRO A 55 4.31 -9.63 2.81
N GLN A 56 3.82 -8.85 1.84
CA GLN A 56 3.26 -7.52 2.05
C GLN A 56 1.75 -7.55 1.81
N ILE A 57 0.95 -7.12 2.80
CA ILE A 57 -0.51 -7.02 2.67
C ILE A 57 -0.91 -5.55 2.72
N SER A 58 -1.46 -5.02 1.62
CA SER A 58 -1.97 -3.65 1.58
C SER A 58 -3.45 -3.57 1.99
N TYR A 59 -3.78 -2.54 2.76
CA TYR A 59 -5.15 -2.21 3.16
C TYR A 59 -5.84 -1.19 2.24
N ALA A 60 -5.10 -0.52 1.35
CA ALA A 60 -5.63 0.60 0.56
C ALA A 60 -5.10 0.70 -0.87
N SER A 61 -4.08 -0.07 -1.26
CA SER A 61 -3.50 0.04 -2.61
C SER A 61 -4.37 -0.71 -3.63
N THR A 62 -5.09 0.04 -4.47
CA THR A 62 -6.07 -0.50 -5.40
C THR A 62 -5.63 -0.47 -6.86
N ALA A 63 -4.44 0.08 -7.18
CA ALA A 63 -3.89 0.11 -8.54
C ALA A 63 -3.98 -1.27 -9.23
N PRO A 64 -4.46 -1.36 -10.49
CA PRO A 64 -4.68 -2.65 -11.16
C PRO A 64 -3.41 -3.49 -11.31
N GLU A 65 -2.26 -2.85 -11.56
CA GLU A 65 -0.94 -3.46 -11.77
C GLU A 65 -0.48 -4.35 -10.62
N LEU A 66 -0.92 -4.05 -9.39
CA LEU A 66 -0.58 -4.83 -8.19
C LEU A 66 -1.21 -6.23 -8.18
N SER A 67 -1.99 -6.58 -9.21
CA SER A 67 -2.52 -7.94 -9.41
C SER A 67 -1.58 -8.81 -10.25
N ASP A 68 -0.47 -8.28 -10.78
CA ASP A 68 0.51 -9.04 -11.56
C ASP A 68 1.42 -9.87 -10.64
N ASN A 69 1.03 -11.13 -10.43
CA ASN A 69 1.76 -12.10 -9.61
C ASN A 69 3.08 -12.59 -10.23
N THR A 70 3.50 -12.06 -11.39
CA THR A 70 4.85 -12.29 -11.94
C THR A 70 5.84 -11.18 -11.58
N ARG A 71 5.30 -10.03 -11.15
CA ARG A 71 6.06 -8.85 -10.70
C ARG A 71 5.95 -8.65 -9.19
N TYR A 72 4.86 -9.09 -8.58
CA TYR A 72 4.48 -8.83 -7.18
C TYR A 72 4.08 -10.11 -6.44
N ASP A 73 4.91 -11.15 -6.53
CA ASP A 73 4.63 -12.52 -6.07
C ASP A 73 4.36 -12.63 -4.55
N PHE A 74 4.87 -11.69 -3.75
CA PHE A 74 4.68 -11.60 -2.29
C PHE A 74 3.73 -10.48 -1.87
N PHE A 75 3.05 -9.84 -2.82
CA PHE A 75 2.06 -8.81 -2.53
C PHE A 75 0.66 -9.41 -2.44
N SER A 76 -0.12 -8.93 -1.49
CA SER A 76 -1.54 -9.23 -1.37
C SER A 76 -2.28 -7.99 -0.89
N ARG A 77 -3.61 -7.98 -1.04
CA ARG A 77 -4.45 -6.89 -0.57
C ARG A 77 -5.82 -7.36 -0.17
N VAL A 78 -6.44 -6.64 0.76
CA VAL A 78 -7.81 -6.88 1.23
C VAL A 78 -8.85 -6.01 0.49
N VAL A 79 -8.41 -5.25 -0.49
CA VAL A 79 -9.22 -4.35 -1.32
C VAL A 79 -9.16 -4.78 -2.80
N PRO A 80 -10.22 -4.56 -3.59
CA PRO A 80 -10.24 -4.94 -5.02
C PRO A 80 -9.37 -4.00 -5.89
N PRO A 81 -8.98 -4.42 -7.10
CA PRO A 81 -8.38 -3.54 -8.09
C PRO A 81 -9.34 -2.44 -8.58
N ASP A 82 -8.80 -1.28 -8.97
CA ASP A 82 -9.55 -0.15 -9.54
C ASP A 82 -10.20 -0.46 -10.89
N SER A 83 -9.89 -1.59 -11.54
CA SER A 83 -10.64 -2.04 -12.73
C SER A 83 -12.14 -2.19 -12.44
N TYR A 84 -12.51 -2.64 -11.23
CA TYR A 84 -13.90 -2.69 -10.81
C TYR A 84 -14.47 -1.29 -10.52
N GLN A 85 -13.65 -0.39 -9.96
CA GLN A 85 -14.08 0.99 -9.71
C GLN A 85 -14.32 1.75 -11.02
N ALA A 86 -13.43 1.57 -12.00
CA ALA A 86 -13.56 2.13 -13.34
C ALA A 86 -14.86 1.66 -14.02
N GLN A 87 -15.16 0.36 -13.95
CA GLN A 87 -16.44 -0.17 -14.46
C GLN A 87 -17.63 0.48 -13.78
N ALA A 88 -17.63 0.58 -12.44
CA ALA A 88 -18.72 1.22 -11.70
C ALA A 88 -18.89 2.69 -12.08
N MET A 89 -17.80 3.42 -12.30
CA MET A 89 -17.86 4.81 -12.79
C MET A 89 -18.49 4.90 -14.17
N VAL A 90 -18.14 4.00 -15.09
CA VAL A 90 -18.75 3.92 -16.42
C VAL A 90 -20.25 3.63 -16.30
N ASP A 91 -20.64 2.66 -15.48
CA ASP A 91 -22.05 2.30 -15.26
C ASP A 91 -22.87 3.50 -14.77
N ILE A 92 -22.29 4.33 -13.89
CA ILE A 92 -22.92 5.58 -13.41
C ILE A 92 -23.07 6.58 -14.56
N VAL A 93 -22.02 6.81 -15.35
CA VAL A 93 -22.04 7.73 -16.50
C VAL A 93 -23.12 7.31 -17.50
N THR A 94 -23.22 6.01 -17.78
CA THR A 94 -24.25 5.43 -18.65
C THR A 94 -25.65 5.60 -18.06
N ALA A 95 -25.85 5.30 -16.77
CA ALA A 95 -27.15 5.43 -16.11
C ALA A 95 -27.67 6.88 -16.10
N LEU A 96 -26.77 7.85 -16.08
CA LEU A 96 -27.09 9.28 -16.15
C LEU A 96 -27.27 9.80 -17.59
N GLY A 97 -27.02 8.97 -18.60
CA GLY A 97 -27.13 9.35 -20.01
C GLY A 97 -26.05 10.32 -20.49
N TRP A 98 -24.90 10.37 -19.80
CA TRP A 98 -23.78 11.21 -20.20
C TRP A 98 -22.95 10.50 -21.28
N ASN A 99 -22.71 11.20 -22.40
CA ASN A 99 -21.95 10.67 -23.55
C ASN A 99 -20.70 11.51 -23.88
N TYR A 100 -20.39 12.48 -23.02
CA TYR A 100 -19.23 13.35 -23.15
C TYR A 100 -18.76 13.77 -21.76
N VAL A 101 -17.58 13.30 -21.36
CA VAL A 101 -17.01 13.53 -20.02
C VAL A 101 -15.55 13.96 -20.13
N SER A 102 -15.01 14.60 -19.08
CA SER A 102 -13.59 14.91 -18.98
C SER A 102 -13.00 14.16 -17.79
N THR A 103 -11.72 13.80 -17.87
CA THR A 103 -11.01 13.08 -16.83
C THR A 103 -9.92 13.95 -16.20
N LEU A 104 -9.74 13.76 -14.90
CA LEU A 104 -8.68 14.38 -14.11
C LEU A 104 -8.05 13.28 -13.25
N ALA A 105 -6.76 13.03 -13.43
CA ALA A 105 -6.03 11.97 -12.74
C ALA A 105 -4.79 12.51 -12.05
N SER A 106 -4.43 11.95 -10.90
CA SER A 106 -3.10 12.16 -10.33
C SER A 106 -2.06 11.40 -11.16
N GLU A 107 -0.86 11.97 -11.29
CA GLU A 107 0.26 11.30 -11.92
C GLU A 107 0.74 10.12 -11.06
N GLY A 108 1.11 9.02 -11.72
CA GLY A 108 1.54 7.77 -11.08
C GLY A 108 0.54 6.61 -11.18
N ASN A 109 0.93 5.45 -10.67
CA ASN A 109 0.29 4.15 -10.93
C ASN A 109 -1.15 4.03 -10.42
N TYR A 110 -1.60 4.91 -9.52
CA TYR A 110 -3.00 4.91 -9.07
C TYR A 110 -3.87 5.70 -10.05
N GLY A 111 -3.64 7.02 -10.16
CA GLY A 111 -4.49 7.90 -10.97
C GLY A 111 -4.42 7.58 -12.46
N GLU A 112 -3.23 7.33 -13.00
CA GLU A 112 -3.05 7.05 -14.43
C GLU A 112 -3.66 5.71 -14.84
N SER A 113 -3.41 4.66 -14.08
CA SER A 113 -3.91 3.32 -14.40
C SER A 113 -5.42 3.20 -14.14
N GLY A 114 -5.93 3.93 -13.14
CA GLY A 114 -7.37 4.06 -12.89
C GLY A 114 -8.10 4.76 -14.05
N VAL A 115 -7.58 5.89 -14.54
CA VAL A 115 -8.20 6.60 -15.68
C VAL A 115 -8.03 5.82 -16.98
N GLU A 116 -6.93 5.10 -17.17
CA GLU A 116 -6.74 4.24 -18.34
C GLU A 116 -7.80 3.12 -18.37
N ALA A 117 -8.07 2.46 -17.24
CA ALA A 117 -9.13 1.46 -17.14
C ALA A 117 -10.51 2.08 -17.47
N PHE A 118 -10.83 3.27 -16.95
CA PHE A 118 -12.07 3.96 -17.27
C PHE A 118 -12.19 4.31 -18.76
N THR A 119 -11.12 4.86 -19.35
CA THR A 119 -11.08 5.24 -20.77
C THR A 119 -11.23 4.03 -21.68
N GLN A 120 -10.62 2.90 -21.31
CA GLN A 120 -10.74 1.66 -22.08
C GLN A 120 -12.18 1.16 -22.12
N ILE A 121 -12.85 1.07 -20.96
CA ILE A 121 -14.25 0.63 -20.87
C ILE A 121 -15.17 1.63 -21.58
N SER A 122 -14.92 2.94 -21.42
CA SER A 122 -15.71 4.01 -22.06
C SER A 122 -15.73 3.91 -23.59
N ARG A 123 -14.61 3.49 -24.21
CA ARG A 123 -14.50 3.30 -25.67
C ARG A 123 -15.39 2.16 -26.18
N GLU A 124 -15.63 1.13 -25.37
CA GLU A 124 -16.45 -0.01 -25.75
C GLU A 124 -17.95 0.33 -25.83
N ILE A 125 -18.38 1.37 -25.11
CA ILE A 125 -19.78 1.77 -25.00
C ILE A 125 -20.07 3.20 -25.50
N ASP A 126 -19.17 3.73 -26.33
CA ASP A 126 -19.31 5.02 -27.05
C ASP A 126 -19.46 6.27 -26.14
N ILE A 127 -18.83 6.25 -24.96
CA ILE A 127 -18.65 7.45 -24.15
C ILE A 127 -17.41 8.19 -24.64
N ARG A 128 -17.56 9.46 -25.01
CA ARG A 128 -16.45 10.29 -25.49
C ARG A 128 -15.73 10.99 -24.35
N ILE A 129 -14.41 10.86 -24.33
CA ILE A 129 -13.54 11.62 -23.44
C ILE A 129 -13.14 12.93 -24.13
N GLY A 130 -13.46 14.06 -23.52
CA GLY A 130 -13.23 15.39 -24.06
C GLY A 130 -11.86 15.94 -23.73
N CYS A 131 -11.64 16.24 -22.46
CA CYS A 131 -10.35 16.70 -21.94
C CYS A 131 -9.80 15.66 -20.96
N GLU A 132 -8.51 15.34 -21.08
CA GLU A 132 -7.77 14.51 -20.14
C GLU A 132 -6.70 15.38 -19.48
N HIS A 133 -6.77 15.51 -18.16
CA HIS A 133 -5.78 16.29 -17.40
C HIS A 133 -5.10 15.41 -16.35
N LYS A 134 -3.79 15.60 -16.20
CA LYS A 134 -2.97 14.95 -15.17
C LYS A 134 -2.35 16.01 -14.27
N PHE A 135 -2.28 15.73 -12.97
CA PHE A 135 -1.64 16.62 -12.00
C PHE A 135 -0.70 15.87 -11.07
N LYS A 136 0.40 16.52 -10.67
CA LYS A 136 1.32 15.99 -9.65
C LYS A 136 0.82 16.36 -8.26
N GLU A 137 0.85 15.39 -7.36
CA GLU A 137 0.73 15.62 -5.92
C GLU A 137 2.11 16.10 -5.40
N TYR A 138 2.12 17.13 -4.56
CA TYR A 138 3.33 17.77 -4.00
C TYR A 138 3.46 17.51 -2.51
#